data_AF-A0A2V8VA57-F1
#
_entry.id   AF-A0A2V8VA57-F1
#
_cell.length_a   1.000
_cell.length_b   1.000
_cell.length_c   1.000
_cell.angle_alpha   90.00
_cell.angle_beta   90.00
_cell.angle_gamma   90.00
#
_symmetry.space_group_name_H-M   'P 1'
#
loop_
_entity.id
_entity.type
_entity.pdbx_description
1 polymer ?
#
loop_
_entity_poly.entity_id
_entity_poly.type
_entity_poly.pdbx_seq_one_letter_code
_entity_poly.pdbx_strand_id
1 'polypeptide(L)'
;MIQDIEPGTYSMGAERNGFTNRQSGGWGRGQPATSLTLNPGQHTTDLVFRLVPHGVITGRVLDEDGEPVQNVQVNVLRYHFFRGKRQLVPSGGSGTDDLGDYRIVGLAPGKYYLSANYRRWNVMMAQDRTPGNAPEEGYAPTYFPGTTDPAGAVAIEVSPGAILGGTDLTLRKIRTVRIRGRVANVTGDGLPSHTMLRLVPRNTSFGGFYAQAVTQALRNRGGTFEFRGVAPGAYLVWAQWSDEGQGYSVSQPVDVGNNNLDDVTVLLSAGVELKGQVRSEGPGDVSLGNLNISLEAKETAQRGGRGARTNDDGTFELKNVSSDHYWVNVYGLPPAFYLKSVRMGDVDALESGLDTSPGAAGTLEITISGNGGQIEGSAADSKQKPVPGAVVSLVPDVPLRERLMLFKTTATDTTGHFSISGIAPGEYKLFAWQQVEDGAYQDPEFLKPYENQGQAVTIREGSRETAQLKVILVADAPPKSAGN
;
A
#
# COMPACT_ATOMS: atom_id res chain seq x y z
N MET A 1 20.32 -36.33 -1.31
CA MET A 1 19.74 -36.93 -0.10
C MET A 1 20.13 -36.05 1.06
N ILE A 2 19.18 -35.55 1.85
CA ILE A 2 19.47 -34.78 3.06
C ILE A 2 19.31 -35.76 4.22
N GLN A 3 20.32 -35.88 5.07
CA GLN A 3 20.37 -36.82 6.21
C GLN A 3 20.59 -36.04 7.51
N ASP A 4 20.38 -36.70 8.64
CA ASP A 4 20.63 -36.16 9.99
C ASP A 4 19.89 -34.84 10.30
N ILE A 5 18.67 -34.69 9.76
CA ILE A 5 17.80 -33.56 10.08
C ILE A 5 17.16 -33.79 11.46
N GLU A 6 17.27 -32.82 12.36
CA GLU A 6 16.62 -32.86 13.67
C GLU A 6 15.08 -33.00 13.53
N PRO A 7 14.40 -33.63 14.50
CA PRO A 7 12.95 -33.61 14.52
C PRO A 7 12.40 -32.19 14.64
N GLY A 8 11.46 -31.82 13.78
CA GLY A 8 10.97 -30.45 13.71
C GLY A 8 9.99 -30.21 12.57
N THR A 9 9.43 -28.99 12.54
CA THR A 9 8.59 -28.53 11.42
C THR A 9 9.43 -27.67 10.49
N TYR A 10 9.56 -28.11 9.25
CA TYR A 10 10.37 -27.46 8.22
C TYR A 10 9.48 -26.83 7.15
N SER A 11 9.87 -25.67 6.64
CA SER A 11 9.28 -25.09 5.43
C SER A 11 10.00 -25.62 4.20
N MET A 12 9.25 -26.13 3.22
CA MET A 12 9.82 -26.60 1.97
C MET A 12 9.48 -25.66 0.80
N GLY A 13 10.45 -25.46 -0.08
CA GLY A 13 10.31 -24.72 -1.33
C GLY A 13 11.11 -25.40 -2.43
N ALA A 14 10.66 -25.23 -3.67
CA ALA A 14 11.38 -25.65 -4.86
C ALA A 14 11.34 -24.50 -5.86
N GLU A 15 12.48 -24.25 -6.51
CA GLU A 15 12.63 -23.23 -7.53
C GLU A 15 13.24 -23.86 -8.79
N ARG A 16 12.74 -23.44 -9.96
CA ARG A 16 13.28 -23.85 -11.26
C ARG A 16 13.08 -22.73 -12.27
N ASN A 17 14.09 -22.49 -13.11
CA ASN A 17 13.98 -21.52 -14.20
C ASN A 17 12.77 -21.83 -15.08
N GLY A 18 12.00 -20.79 -15.43
CA GLY A 18 10.76 -20.93 -16.23
C GLY A 18 9.49 -21.16 -15.39
N PHE A 19 9.61 -21.30 -14.08
CA PHE A 19 8.49 -21.50 -13.16
C PHE A 19 8.33 -20.31 -12.22
N THR A 20 7.11 -20.04 -11.78
CA THR A 20 6.79 -18.97 -10.84
C THR A 20 7.42 -19.25 -9.48
N ASN A 21 8.11 -18.27 -8.91
CA ASN A 21 8.53 -18.37 -7.52
C ASN A 21 7.32 -18.10 -6.60
N ARG A 22 7.24 -18.79 -5.47
CA ARG A 22 6.21 -18.68 -4.45
C ARG A 22 6.01 -17.23 -3.95
N GLN A 23 7.03 -16.38 -4.04
CA GLN A 23 6.95 -14.94 -3.73
C GLN A 23 6.30 -14.07 -4.82
N SER A 24 6.21 -14.55 -6.07
CA SER A 24 5.78 -13.75 -7.23
C SER A 24 4.27 -13.83 -7.54
N GLY A 25 3.59 -14.90 -7.10
CA GLY A 25 2.14 -15.00 -7.16
C GLY A 25 1.52 -14.25 -5.98
N GLY A 26 1.01 -13.04 -6.22
CA GLY A 26 0.39 -12.14 -5.23
C GLY A 26 -0.85 -12.67 -4.47
N TRP A 27 -1.03 -13.98 -4.41
CA TRP A 27 -2.01 -14.65 -3.58
C TRP A 27 -1.48 -14.79 -2.15
N GLY A 28 -1.60 -13.69 -1.40
CA GLY A 28 -1.57 -13.65 0.07
C GLY A 28 -0.25 -14.07 0.74
N ARG A 29 0.08 -13.38 1.83
CA ARG A 29 0.98 -13.89 2.89
C ARG A 29 0.44 -15.16 3.59
N GLY A 30 -0.46 -15.91 2.96
CA GLY A 30 -1.38 -16.83 3.61
C GLY A 30 -1.48 -18.23 3.00
N GLN A 31 -0.79 -18.56 1.90
CA GLN A 31 -0.56 -19.98 1.64
C GLN A 31 0.57 -20.44 2.56
N PRO A 32 0.27 -21.24 3.61
CA PRO A 32 1.31 -21.72 4.51
C PRO A 32 2.39 -22.38 3.66
N ALA A 33 3.66 -22.06 3.96
CA ALA A 33 4.77 -22.85 3.42
C ALA A 33 4.41 -24.32 3.58
N THR A 34 4.64 -25.14 2.56
CA THR A 34 4.33 -26.57 2.67
C THR A 34 5.17 -27.10 3.82
N SER A 35 4.55 -27.28 4.97
CA SER A 35 5.22 -27.63 6.20
C SER A 35 5.40 -29.14 6.22
N LEU A 36 6.64 -29.57 6.40
CA LEU A 36 6.97 -30.96 6.64
C LEU A 36 7.35 -31.11 8.10
N THR A 37 6.52 -31.82 8.86
CA THR A 37 6.88 -32.24 10.21
C THR A 37 7.62 -33.57 10.11
N LEU A 38 8.86 -33.60 10.60
CA LEU A 38 9.70 -34.78 10.68
C LEU A 38 9.75 -35.27 12.14
N ASN A 39 9.33 -36.51 12.37
CA ASN A 39 9.45 -37.18 13.65
C ASN A 39 10.80 -37.92 13.77
N PRO A 40 11.28 -38.24 15.00
CA PRO A 40 12.52 -38.99 15.19
C PRO A 40 12.52 -40.32 14.40
N GLY A 41 13.56 -40.56 13.59
CA GLY A 41 13.71 -41.77 12.78
C GLY A 41 12.78 -41.86 11.57
N GLN A 42 12.00 -40.82 11.25
CA GLN A 42 11.10 -40.81 10.11
C GLN A 42 11.87 -40.66 8.79
N HIS A 43 11.68 -41.61 7.88
CA HIS A 43 12.16 -41.53 6.51
C HIS A 43 11.04 -41.04 5.59
N THR A 44 11.16 -39.82 5.08
CA THR A 44 10.20 -39.27 4.11
C THR A 44 10.77 -39.42 2.69
N THR A 45 10.01 -40.09 1.82
CA THR A 45 10.33 -40.30 0.41
C THR A 45 9.20 -39.73 -0.48
N ASP A 46 9.41 -39.66 -1.79
CA ASP A 46 8.41 -39.23 -2.78
C ASP A 46 7.79 -37.82 -2.58
N LEU A 47 8.60 -36.87 -2.12
CA LEU A 47 8.19 -35.46 -2.05
C LEU A 47 7.97 -34.88 -3.45
N VAL A 48 6.70 -34.69 -3.82
CA VAL A 48 6.32 -34.10 -5.12
C VAL A 48 6.14 -32.58 -4.99
N PHE A 49 7.00 -31.83 -5.69
CA PHE A 49 6.85 -30.38 -5.85
C PHE A 49 6.18 -30.07 -7.18
N ARG A 50 4.95 -29.55 -7.15
CA ARG A 50 4.26 -29.07 -8.36
C ARG A 50 4.60 -27.61 -8.59
N LEU A 51 5.35 -27.34 -9.66
CA LEU A 51 5.73 -25.99 -10.06
C LEU A 51 4.80 -25.50 -11.18
N VAL A 52 4.41 -24.23 -11.12
CA VAL A 52 3.56 -23.59 -12.13
C VAL A 52 4.45 -22.80 -13.10
N PRO A 53 4.40 -23.07 -14.41
CA PRO A 53 5.21 -22.34 -15.39
C PRO A 53 4.79 -20.86 -15.45
N HIS A 54 5.76 -19.96 -15.56
CA HIS A 54 5.46 -18.53 -15.69
C HIS A 54 4.87 -18.19 -17.05
N GLY A 55 4.10 -17.11 -17.13
CA GLY A 55 3.65 -16.53 -18.37
C GLY A 55 4.57 -15.42 -18.87
N VAL A 56 4.40 -15.07 -20.15
CA VAL A 56 5.09 -13.98 -20.83
C VAL A 56 4.09 -13.13 -21.57
N ILE A 57 4.22 -11.81 -21.47
CA ILE A 57 3.47 -10.86 -22.29
C ILE A 57 4.44 -10.16 -23.24
N THR A 58 4.06 -10.08 -24.52
CA THR A 58 4.82 -9.45 -25.59
C THR A 58 3.93 -8.56 -26.44
N GLY A 59 4.47 -7.43 -26.88
CA GLY A 59 3.79 -6.55 -27.81
C GLY A 59 4.70 -5.41 -28.23
N ARG A 60 4.12 -4.45 -28.93
CA ARG A 60 4.80 -3.25 -29.40
C ARG A 60 4.16 -1.99 -28.84
N VAL A 61 4.97 -0.96 -28.60
CA VAL A 61 4.47 0.38 -28.35
C VAL A 61 4.64 1.23 -29.61
N LEU A 62 3.54 1.82 -30.05
CA LEU A 62 3.44 2.69 -31.21
C LEU A 62 3.04 4.11 -30.78
N ASP A 63 3.35 5.13 -31.57
CA ASP A 63 2.73 6.45 -31.45
C ASP A 63 1.46 6.57 -32.31
N GLU A 64 0.84 7.75 -32.33
CA GLU A 64 -0.39 7.99 -33.10
C GLU A 64 -0.24 7.86 -34.63
N ASP A 65 0.97 7.96 -35.15
CA ASP A 65 1.28 7.78 -36.57
C ASP A 65 1.56 6.29 -36.91
N GLY A 66 1.60 5.44 -35.89
CA GLY A 66 1.90 4.01 -36.00
C GLY A 66 3.41 3.71 -36.03
N GLU A 67 4.26 4.67 -35.66
CA GLU A 67 5.70 4.48 -35.58
C GLU A 67 6.10 3.83 -34.25
N PRO A 68 7.08 2.92 -34.24
CA PRO A 68 7.55 2.27 -33.02
C PRO A 68 8.26 3.24 -32.08
N VAL A 69 7.95 3.16 -30.78
CA VAL A 69 8.51 4.06 -29.77
C VAL A 69 9.44 3.31 -28.82
N GLN A 70 10.73 3.64 -28.87
CA GLN A 70 11.77 3.10 -28.00
C GLN A 70 11.76 3.74 -26.59
N ASN A 71 12.32 3.04 -25.59
CA ASN A 71 12.53 3.52 -24.22
C ASN A 71 11.22 3.83 -23.45
N VAL A 72 10.12 3.21 -23.86
CA VAL A 72 8.85 3.26 -23.11
C VAL A 72 8.92 2.23 -21.99
N GLN A 73 8.69 2.65 -20.75
CA GLN A 73 8.54 1.70 -19.64
C GLN A 73 7.14 1.10 -19.68
N VAL A 74 7.03 -0.18 -20.06
CA VAL A 74 5.80 -0.95 -19.98
C VAL A 74 5.74 -1.65 -18.63
N ASN A 75 4.65 -1.46 -17.89
CA ASN A 75 4.41 -2.04 -16.58
C ASN A 75 3.25 -3.01 -16.65
N VAL A 76 3.43 -4.16 -16.03
CA VAL A 76 2.36 -5.10 -15.72
C VAL A 76 1.84 -4.74 -14.34
N LEU A 77 0.55 -4.42 -14.27
CA LEU A 77 -0.15 -3.99 -13.09
C LEU A 77 -1.16 -5.07 -12.68
N ARG A 78 -1.38 -5.23 -11.38
CA ARG A 78 -2.46 -6.03 -10.82
C ARG A 78 -3.25 -5.19 -9.83
N TYR A 79 -4.55 -5.43 -9.70
CA TYR A 79 -5.27 -4.84 -8.59
C TYR A 79 -4.79 -5.47 -7.29
N HIS A 80 -4.60 -4.63 -6.28
CA HIS A 80 -4.36 -5.05 -4.93
C HIS A 80 -5.06 -4.10 -3.96
N PHE A 81 -5.58 -4.61 -2.85
CA PHE A 81 -6.13 -3.79 -1.78
C PHE A 81 -5.02 -3.30 -0.87
N PHE A 82 -5.04 -2.00 -0.57
CA PHE A 82 -4.09 -1.38 0.34
C PHE A 82 -4.76 -0.19 1.00
N ARG A 83 -4.63 -0.12 2.33
CA ARG A 83 -5.26 0.92 3.16
C ARG A 83 -6.75 1.12 2.83
N GLY A 84 -7.49 0.01 2.72
CA GLY A 84 -8.93 0.04 2.45
C GLY A 84 -9.34 0.51 1.05
N LYS A 85 -8.41 0.55 0.09
CA LYS A 85 -8.72 0.91 -1.30
C LYS A 85 -8.10 -0.08 -2.27
N ARG A 86 -8.88 -0.48 -3.28
CA ARG A 86 -8.38 -1.22 -4.43
C ARG A 86 -7.57 -0.31 -5.35
N GLN A 87 -6.34 -0.71 -5.68
CA GLN A 87 -5.47 0.06 -6.56
C GLN A 87 -4.59 -0.82 -7.44
N LEU A 88 -4.15 -0.28 -8.58
CA LEU A 88 -3.21 -0.95 -9.47
C LEU A 88 -1.78 -0.84 -8.91
N VAL A 89 -1.17 -1.99 -8.62
CA VAL A 89 0.22 -2.09 -8.18
C VAL A 89 1.07 -2.78 -9.24
N PRO A 90 2.31 -2.31 -9.47
CA PRO A 90 3.25 -3.00 -10.36
C PRO A 90 3.53 -4.43 -9.89
N SER A 91 3.49 -5.37 -10.82
CA SER A 91 3.81 -6.78 -10.63
C SER A 91 4.85 -7.29 -11.64
N GLY A 92 5.45 -6.38 -12.41
CA GLY A 92 6.46 -6.65 -13.44
C GLY A 92 6.54 -5.50 -14.44
N GLY A 93 7.54 -5.53 -15.32
CA GLY A 93 7.68 -4.53 -16.36
C GLY A 93 8.92 -4.75 -17.21
N SER A 94 8.97 -4.07 -18.36
CA SER A 94 10.13 -4.04 -19.25
C SER A 94 10.14 -2.73 -20.04
N GLY A 95 11.31 -2.32 -20.52
CA GLY A 95 11.43 -1.22 -21.48
C GLY A 95 11.20 -1.71 -22.92
N THR A 96 10.79 -0.81 -23.81
CA THR A 96 10.79 -1.10 -25.26
C THR A 96 12.18 -0.95 -25.87
N ASP A 97 12.50 -1.82 -26.81
CA ASP A 97 13.71 -1.75 -27.63
C ASP A 97 13.59 -0.72 -28.77
N ASP A 98 14.61 -0.65 -29.65
CA ASP A 98 14.67 0.26 -30.80
C ASP A 98 13.61 -0.01 -31.89
N LEU A 99 12.94 -1.16 -31.83
CA LEU A 99 11.78 -1.50 -32.68
C LEU A 99 10.45 -1.27 -31.95
N GLY A 100 10.47 -0.69 -30.75
CA GLY A 100 9.30 -0.48 -29.90
C GLY A 100 8.76 -1.77 -29.28
N ASP A 101 9.46 -2.89 -29.43
CA ASP A 101 9.02 -4.19 -28.95
C ASP A 101 9.35 -4.34 -27.45
N TYR A 102 8.47 -4.98 -26.70
CA TYR A 102 8.69 -5.31 -25.29
C TYR A 102 8.36 -6.77 -25.00
N ARG A 103 9.06 -7.31 -24.00
CA ARG A 103 8.86 -8.68 -23.50
C ARG A 103 8.96 -8.70 -21.99
N ILE A 104 7.89 -9.10 -21.32
CA ILE A 104 7.78 -9.17 -19.86
C ILE A 104 7.63 -10.64 -19.46
N VAL A 105 8.65 -11.18 -18.80
CA VAL A 105 8.74 -12.59 -18.38
C VAL A 105 8.51 -12.72 -16.87
N GLY A 106 8.27 -13.94 -16.37
CA GLY A 106 8.20 -14.18 -14.93
C GLY A 106 6.83 -13.91 -14.31
N LEU A 107 5.78 -13.77 -15.12
CA LEU A 107 4.45 -13.48 -14.61
C LEU A 107 3.80 -14.76 -14.04
N ALA A 108 3.23 -14.67 -12.85
CA ALA A 108 2.38 -15.74 -12.36
C ALA A 108 1.08 -15.82 -13.16
N PRO A 109 0.40 -16.97 -13.23
CA PRO A 109 -0.92 -17.01 -13.82
C PRO A 109 -1.87 -16.08 -13.08
N GLY A 110 -2.66 -15.32 -13.82
CA GLY A 110 -3.56 -14.34 -13.24
C GLY A 110 -3.99 -13.26 -14.22
N LYS A 111 -4.74 -12.31 -13.67
CA LYS A 111 -5.33 -11.19 -14.40
C LYS A 111 -4.49 -9.94 -14.21
N TYR A 112 -4.06 -9.35 -15.32
CA TYR A 112 -3.15 -8.21 -15.34
C TYR A 112 -3.69 -7.07 -16.20
N TYR A 113 -3.12 -5.89 -16.00
CA TYR A 113 -3.35 -4.69 -16.79
C TYR A 113 -2.00 -4.16 -17.25
N LEU A 114 -1.93 -3.56 -18.44
CA LEU A 114 -0.68 -2.95 -18.92
C LEU A 114 -0.78 -1.44 -18.87
N SER A 115 0.32 -0.79 -18.52
CA SER A 115 0.52 0.63 -18.75
C SER A 115 1.86 0.91 -19.43
N ALA A 116 1.83 1.74 -20.46
CA ALA A 116 3.00 2.31 -21.10
C ALA A 116 3.23 3.72 -20.54
N ASN A 117 4.40 3.91 -19.93
CA ASN A 117 4.87 5.19 -19.43
C ASN A 117 6.08 5.60 -20.26
N TYR A 118 5.90 6.54 -21.18
CA TYR A 118 7.02 7.12 -21.88
C TYR A 118 7.78 8.03 -20.93
N ARG A 119 8.93 7.55 -20.46
CA ARG A 119 9.85 8.34 -19.68
C ARG A 119 11.04 8.63 -20.58
N ARG A 120 11.29 9.91 -20.88
CA ARG A 120 12.63 10.30 -21.33
C ARG A 120 13.60 9.98 -20.19
N TRP A 121 14.22 8.81 -20.25
CA TRP A 121 15.24 8.36 -19.32
C TRP A 121 16.35 9.42 -19.28
N ASN A 122 16.70 9.90 -18.07
CA ASN A 122 17.70 10.93 -17.77
C ASN A 122 17.21 12.39 -17.62
N VAL A 123 16.38 12.68 -16.61
CA VAL A 123 16.35 14.04 -16.01
C VAL A 123 17.60 14.34 -15.16
N MET A 124 18.40 13.33 -14.79
CA MET A 124 19.66 13.51 -14.05
C MET A 124 20.87 13.89 -14.94
N MET A 125 20.79 13.70 -16.26
CA MET A 125 21.87 14.08 -17.22
C MET A 125 21.40 14.98 -18.37
N ALA A 126 20.16 15.47 -18.33
CA ALA A 126 19.71 16.51 -19.25
C ALA A 126 20.30 17.87 -18.85
N GLN A 127 21.63 18.00 -18.90
CA GLN A 127 22.24 19.29 -19.18
C GLN A 127 21.83 19.68 -20.62
N ASP A 128 20.79 20.50 -20.68
CA ASP A 128 20.78 21.69 -21.53
C ASP A 128 20.83 21.45 -23.05
N ARG A 129 19.83 20.77 -23.63
CA ARG A 129 19.71 20.64 -25.11
C ARG A 129 18.31 20.78 -25.71
N THR A 130 17.40 21.52 -25.07
CA THR A 130 16.19 22.00 -25.79
C THR A 130 16.02 23.49 -25.54
N PRO A 131 16.48 24.36 -26.47
CA PRO A 131 16.12 25.76 -26.45
C PRO A 131 14.65 25.89 -26.88
N GLY A 132 13.79 26.46 -26.03
CA GLY A 132 12.51 26.97 -26.51
C GLY A 132 11.33 26.92 -25.52
N ASN A 133 10.57 28.01 -25.53
CA ASN A 133 9.24 28.17 -24.91
C ASN A 133 8.12 27.41 -25.65
N ALA A 134 8.45 26.44 -26.52
CA ALA A 134 7.44 25.63 -27.20
C ALA A 134 6.73 24.69 -26.18
N PRO A 135 5.42 24.42 -26.35
CA PRO A 135 4.74 23.36 -25.60
C PRO A 135 5.51 22.04 -25.78
N GLU A 136 5.79 21.35 -24.69
CA GLU A 136 6.33 20.01 -24.79
C GLU A 136 5.19 19.08 -25.18
N GLU A 137 5.28 18.45 -26.35
CA GLU A 137 4.47 17.29 -26.66
C GLU A 137 5.05 16.10 -25.90
N GLY A 138 4.21 15.48 -25.08
CA GLY A 138 4.57 14.31 -24.28
C GLY A 138 3.48 13.26 -24.39
N TYR A 139 3.82 12.03 -24.03
CA TYR A 139 2.84 10.95 -23.96
C TYR A 139 2.32 10.82 -22.54
N ALA A 140 0.99 10.77 -22.41
CA ALA A 140 0.37 10.41 -21.15
C ALA A 140 0.64 8.93 -20.83
N PRO A 141 0.65 8.53 -19.55
CA PRO A 141 0.45 7.13 -19.17
C PRO A 141 -0.72 6.54 -19.96
N THR A 142 -0.45 5.52 -20.75
CA THR A 142 -1.44 4.89 -21.62
C THR A 142 -1.64 3.45 -21.17
N TYR A 143 -2.89 3.07 -20.94
CA TYR A 143 -3.29 1.74 -20.52
C TYR A 143 -3.86 0.96 -21.70
N PHE A 144 -3.61 -0.34 -21.72
CA PHE A 144 -4.07 -1.22 -22.80
C PHE A 144 -5.60 -1.20 -22.92
N PRO A 145 -6.17 -1.05 -24.14
CA PRO A 145 -5.51 -1.04 -25.46
C PRO A 145 -5.19 0.36 -26.04
N GLY A 146 -5.26 1.43 -25.24
CA GLY A 146 -4.98 2.80 -25.72
C GLY A 146 -5.77 3.90 -25.01
N THR A 147 -6.11 3.72 -23.74
CA THR A 147 -6.85 4.69 -22.91
C THR A 147 -5.91 5.37 -21.92
N THR A 148 -6.16 6.63 -21.58
CA THR A 148 -5.42 7.34 -20.52
C THR A 148 -6.07 7.20 -19.14
N ASP A 149 -7.27 6.63 -19.08
CA ASP A 149 -7.98 6.35 -17.83
C ASP A 149 -7.72 4.89 -17.38
N PRO A 150 -7.12 4.66 -16.20
CA PRO A 150 -6.95 3.32 -15.64
C PRO A 150 -8.25 2.52 -15.53
N ALA A 151 -9.40 3.16 -15.31
CA ALA A 151 -10.68 2.47 -15.17
C ALA A 151 -11.18 1.88 -16.51
N GLY A 152 -10.74 2.44 -17.64
CA GLY A 152 -11.02 1.91 -18.97
C GLY A 152 -10.04 0.83 -19.43
N ALA A 153 -9.05 0.46 -18.61
CA ALA A 153 -8.03 -0.51 -18.99
C ALA A 153 -8.63 -1.92 -19.15
N VAL A 154 -8.27 -2.60 -20.24
CA VAL A 154 -8.69 -3.97 -20.49
C VAL A 154 -7.74 -4.94 -19.80
N ALA A 155 -8.32 -5.93 -19.14
CA ALA A 155 -7.56 -6.94 -18.44
C ALA A 155 -7.05 -8.03 -19.40
N ILE A 156 -5.85 -8.51 -19.12
CA ILE A 156 -5.15 -9.57 -19.84
C ILE A 156 -5.04 -10.76 -18.90
N GLU A 157 -5.56 -11.91 -19.33
CA GLU A 157 -5.52 -13.15 -18.56
C GLU A 157 -4.32 -13.99 -19.00
N VAL A 158 -3.39 -14.21 -18.06
CA VAL A 158 -2.18 -15.01 -18.27
C VAL A 158 -2.41 -16.42 -17.73
N SER A 159 -2.45 -17.41 -18.61
CA SER A 159 -2.49 -18.82 -18.23
C SER A 159 -1.08 -19.38 -17.93
N PRO A 160 -0.96 -20.50 -17.20
CA PRO A 160 0.33 -21.14 -16.95
C PRO A 160 1.13 -21.42 -18.23
N GLY A 161 2.37 -20.93 -18.31
CA GLY A 161 3.25 -21.13 -19.46
C GLY A 161 2.87 -20.37 -20.73
N ALA A 162 1.82 -19.52 -20.67
CA ALA A 162 1.34 -18.81 -21.85
C ALA A 162 2.34 -17.75 -22.32
N ILE A 163 2.49 -17.63 -23.64
CA ILE A 163 3.16 -16.51 -24.29
C ILE A 163 2.08 -15.73 -25.03
N LEU A 164 1.71 -14.57 -24.49
CA LEU A 164 0.67 -13.71 -25.04
C LEU A 164 1.31 -12.66 -25.94
N GLY A 165 0.83 -12.57 -27.18
CA GLY A 165 1.15 -11.53 -28.15
C GLY A 165 -0.07 -10.65 -28.47
N GLY A 166 0.10 -9.69 -29.37
CA GLY A 166 -0.99 -8.81 -29.82
C GLY A 166 -1.47 -7.84 -28.75
N THR A 167 -0.66 -7.59 -27.71
CA THR A 167 -0.94 -6.63 -26.64
C THR A 167 -0.31 -5.28 -26.96
N ASP A 168 -0.49 -4.82 -28.19
CA ASP A 168 0.12 -3.57 -28.65
C ASP A 168 -0.53 -2.36 -27.97
N LEU A 169 0.27 -1.32 -27.75
CA LEU A 169 -0.11 -0.10 -27.07
C LEU A 169 0.16 1.09 -27.99
N THR A 170 -0.88 1.85 -28.34
CA THR A 170 -0.72 3.10 -29.07
C THR A 170 -0.72 4.26 -28.08
N LEU A 171 0.42 4.94 -27.94
CA LEU A 171 0.53 6.13 -27.12
C LEU A 171 -0.32 7.26 -27.70
N ARG A 172 -0.83 8.13 -26.82
CA ARG A 172 -1.53 9.35 -27.22
C ARG A 172 -0.70 10.56 -26.84
N LYS A 173 -0.33 11.37 -27.84
CA LYS A 173 0.23 12.71 -27.56
C LYS A 173 -0.80 13.53 -26.80
N ILE A 174 -0.34 14.08 -25.69
CA ILE A 174 -1.06 15.11 -24.97
C ILE A 174 -0.20 16.36 -24.93
N ARG A 175 -0.88 17.50 -24.85
CA ARG A 175 -0.21 18.74 -24.50
C ARG A 175 0.26 18.62 -23.06
N THR A 176 1.57 18.66 -22.86
CA THR A 176 2.14 18.76 -21.53
C THR A 176 2.58 20.18 -21.24
N VAL A 177 2.66 20.51 -19.96
CA VAL A 177 3.06 21.81 -19.47
C VAL A 177 4.26 21.69 -18.57
N ARG A 178 4.90 22.83 -18.33
CA ARG A 178 5.99 22.97 -17.37
C ARG A 178 5.46 23.60 -16.09
N ILE A 179 5.98 23.16 -14.95
CA ILE A 179 5.76 23.80 -13.66
C ILE A 179 7.11 24.32 -13.20
N ARG A 180 7.24 25.64 -13.11
CA ARG A 180 8.44 26.32 -12.62
C ARG A 180 8.16 26.98 -11.30
N GLY A 181 9.18 26.96 -10.46
CA GLY A 181 9.06 27.51 -9.14
C GLY A 181 10.38 27.62 -8.42
N ARG A 182 10.26 27.99 -7.16
CA ARG A 182 11.36 28.02 -6.21
C ARG A 182 10.92 27.30 -4.94
N VAL A 183 11.84 26.56 -4.35
CA VAL A 183 11.64 26.07 -3.00
C VAL A 183 12.33 27.06 -2.07
N ALA A 184 11.60 27.54 -1.08
CA ALA A 184 12.11 28.37 -0.01
C ALA A 184 12.14 27.54 1.28
N ASN A 185 13.08 27.83 2.15
CA ASN A 185 13.07 27.35 3.53
C ASN A 185 12.85 28.53 4.48
N VAL A 186 12.28 28.25 5.65
CA VAL A 186 12.07 29.23 6.73
C VAL A 186 13.38 29.87 7.24
N THR A 187 14.55 29.25 7.02
CA THR A 187 15.85 29.80 7.43
C THR A 187 16.43 30.83 6.46
N GLY A 188 15.83 31.04 5.28
CA GLY A 188 16.27 32.06 4.31
C GLY A 188 17.49 31.71 3.44
N ASP A 189 18.21 30.63 3.78
CA ASP A 189 19.33 30.14 2.98
C ASP A 189 18.83 29.28 1.79
N GLY A 190 19.51 29.42 0.65
CA GLY A 190 19.17 28.68 -0.57
C GLY A 190 19.14 27.16 -0.37
N LEU A 191 18.47 26.44 -1.29
CA LEU A 191 18.28 25.00 -1.13
C LEU A 191 19.60 24.22 -1.11
N PRO A 192 19.81 23.34 -0.12
CA PRO A 192 20.86 22.34 -0.17
C PRO A 192 20.60 21.29 -1.25
N SER A 193 21.71 20.84 -1.84
CA SER A 193 21.80 20.00 -3.04
C SER A 193 21.07 18.66 -3.00
N HIS A 194 20.64 18.19 -1.81
CA HIS A 194 19.99 16.91 -1.59
C HIS A 194 18.49 17.00 -1.26
N THR A 195 17.87 18.18 -1.41
CA THR A 195 16.40 18.28 -1.31
C THR A 195 15.78 17.28 -2.29
N MET A 196 14.75 16.54 -1.89
CA MET A 196 13.95 15.67 -2.75
C MET A 196 12.67 16.41 -3.11
N LEU A 197 12.36 16.56 -4.41
CA LEU A 197 11.16 17.25 -4.90
C LEU A 197 10.49 16.36 -5.95
N ARG A 198 9.21 16.06 -5.71
CA ARG A 198 8.42 15.10 -6.48
C ARG A 198 7.05 15.71 -6.75
N LEU A 199 6.55 15.51 -7.96
CA LEU A 199 5.14 15.76 -8.28
C LEU A 199 4.41 14.42 -8.31
N VAL A 200 3.32 14.31 -7.54
CA VAL A 200 2.53 13.07 -7.42
C VAL A 200 1.06 13.38 -7.67
N PRO A 201 0.33 12.61 -8.51
CA PRO A 201 -1.12 12.80 -8.67
C PRO A 201 -1.86 12.66 -7.34
N ARG A 202 -2.83 13.53 -7.05
CA ARG A 202 -3.53 13.60 -5.75
C ARG A 202 -4.31 12.33 -5.39
N ASN A 203 -4.69 11.54 -6.39
CA ASN A 203 -5.40 10.26 -6.22
C ASN A 203 -4.46 9.04 -6.06
N THR A 204 -3.14 9.23 -6.03
CA THR A 204 -2.18 8.12 -5.89
C THR A 204 -2.14 7.66 -4.44
N SER A 205 -2.82 6.56 -4.15
CA SER A 205 -2.92 5.98 -2.79
C SER A 205 -1.78 5.00 -2.46
N PHE A 206 -0.89 4.70 -3.41
CA PHE A 206 0.30 3.89 -3.20
C PHE A 206 1.46 4.81 -2.84
N GLY A 207 2.07 4.58 -1.67
CA GLY A 207 3.16 5.40 -1.15
C GLY A 207 4.15 5.75 -2.25
N GLY A 208 4.45 7.05 -2.37
CA GLY A 208 5.22 7.66 -3.46
C GLY A 208 6.63 7.11 -3.71
N PHE A 209 6.99 5.99 -3.09
CA PHE A 209 8.17 5.18 -3.35
C PHE A 209 8.04 4.27 -4.58
N TYR A 210 6.84 3.80 -4.93
CA TYR A 210 6.63 2.87 -6.06
C TYR A 210 5.73 3.40 -7.17
N ALA A 211 5.10 4.56 -6.98
CA ALA A 211 4.45 5.25 -8.06
C ALA A 211 5.52 5.62 -9.10
N GLN A 212 5.63 4.82 -10.14
CA GLN A 212 6.37 5.14 -11.38
C GLN A 212 5.73 6.34 -12.13
N ALA A 213 4.78 7.04 -11.52
CA ALA A 213 4.21 8.33 -11.96
C ALA A 213 4.74 9.52 -11.14
N VAL A 214 5.88 9.39 -10.48
CA VAL A 214 6.57 10.52 -9.84
C VAL A 214 7.38 11.28 -10.90
N THR A 215 7.05 12.55 -11.12
CA THR A 215 7.91 13.46 -11.88
C THR A 215 8.94 14.05 -10.92
N GLN A 216 10.23 13.84 -11.19
CA GLN A 216 11.30 14.53 -10.45
C GLN A 216 11.56 15.90 -11.06
N ALA A 217 11.84 16.88 -10.22
CA ALA A 217 12.17 18.21 -10.71
C ALA A 217 13.62 18.28 -11.23
N LEU A 218 13.81 18.97 -12.36
CA LEU A 218 15.09 19.56 -12.74
C LEU A 218 15.39 20.71 -11.77
N ARG A 219 16.63 20.81 -11.32
CA ARG A 219 17.03 21.81 -10.32
C ARG A 219 18.27 22.55 -10.72
N ASN A 220 18.25 23.85 -10.44
CA ASN A 220 19.43 24.69 -10.52
C ASN A 220 19.96 24.96 -9.11
N ARG A 221 21.27 25.25 -9.01
CA ARG A 221 21.96 25.53 -7.74
C ARG A 221 21.36 26.71 -6.93
N GLY A 222 20.50 27.54 -7.54
CA GLY A 222 19.85 28.69 -6.91
C GLY A 222 18.49 28.40 -6.25
N GLY A 223 18.10 27.14 -6.07
CA GLY A 223 16.83 26.78 -5.42
C GLY A 223 15.58 26.86 -6.30
N THR A 224 15.75 27.11 -7.60
CA THR A 224 14.68 27.00 -8.59
C THR A 224 14.52 25.56 -9.06
N PHE A 225 13.28 25.20 -9.37
CA PHE A 225 12.91 23.89 -9.86
C PHE A 225 12.03 24.00 -11.10
N GLU A 226 12.09 22.98 -11.93
CA GLU A 226 11.21 22.81 -13.08
C GLU A 226 10.76 21.36 -13.18
N PHE A 227 9.45 21.13 -13.17
CA PHE A 227 8.86 19.89 -13.66
C PHE A 227 8.52 20.07 -15.14
N ARG A 228 8.92 19.10 -15.95
CA ARG A 228 8.68 19.06 -17.41
C ARG A 228 7.77 17.89 -17.75
N GLY A 229 7.11 17.94 -18.91
CA GLY A 229 6.23 16.85 -19.35
C GLY A 229 5.02 16.60 -18.44
N VAL A 230 4.50 17.63 -17.74
CA VAL A 230 3.38 17.46 -16.80
C VAL A 230 2.04 17.50 -17.53
N ALA A 231 1.21 16.48 -17.36
CA ALA A 231 -0.14 16.47 -17.89
C ALA A 231 -1.08 17.38 -17.06
N PRO A 232 -2.15 17.94 -17.64
CA PRO A 232 -3.20 18.61 -16.87
C PRO A 232 -3.83 17.66 -15.84
N GLY A 233 -4.05 18.13 -14.61
CA GLY A 233 -4.59 17.32 -13.52
C GLY A 233 -4.34 17.91 -12.13
N ALA A 234 -4.86 17.22 -11.11
CA ALA A 234 -4.66 17.60 -9.71
C ALA A 234 -3.47 16.83 -9.11
N TYR A 235 -2.48 17.56 -8.62
CA TYR A 235 -1.24 17.02 -8.08
C TYR A 235 -0.97 17.50 -6.65
N LEU A 236 -0.02 16.83 -6.01
CA LEU A 236 0.69 17.24 -4.80
C LEU A 236 2.16 17.43 -5.16
N VAL A 237 2.71 18.61 -4.86
CA VAL A 237 4.15 18.84 -4.83
C VAL A 237 4.65 18.41 -3.46
N TRP A 238 5.43 17.33 -3.44
CA TRP A 238 6.06 16.82 -2.24
C TRP A 238 7.53 17.19 -2.23
N ALA A 239 7.94 17.92 -1.21
CA ALA A 239 9.33 18.26 -0.97
C ALA A 239 9.78 17.72 0.39
N GLN A 240 10.96 17.13 0.45
CA GLN A 240 11.60 16.72 1.69
C GLN A 240 13.08 17.05 1.65
N TRP A 241 13.61 17.52 2.77
CA TRP A 241 15.03 17.72 2.98
C TRP A 241 15.37 17.35 4.43
N SER A 242 16.64 17.02 4.70
CA SER A 242 17.13 16.87 6.06
C SER A 242 18.50 17.52 6.19
N ASP A 243 18.69 18.23 7.29
CA ASP A 243 19.90 18.93 7.68
C ASP A 243 20.33 18.48 9.06
N GLU A 244 21.56 17.97 9.22
CA GLU A 244 22.12 17.59 10.53
C GLU A 244 21.15 16.81 11.46
N GLY A 245 20.23 16.02 10.89
CA GLY A 245 19.22 15.24 11.62
C GLY A 245 17.84 15.91 11.77
N GLN A 246 17.72 17.22 11.54
CA GLN A 246 16.44 17.92 11.40
C GLN A 246 15.83 17.63 10.02
N GLY A 247 14.56 17.28 9.99
CA GLY A 247 13.79 17.03 8.78
C GLY A 247 12.90 18.22 8.44
N TYR A 248 12.80 18.51 7.16
CA TYR A 248 11.93 19.52 6.59
C TYR A 248 11.09 18.86 5.52
N SER A 249 9.79 19.17 5.49
CA SER A 249 8.94 18.65 4.44
C SER A 249 7.72 19.52 4.19
N VAL A 250 7.14 19.37 3.01
CA VAL A 250 5.86 19.95 2.64
C VAL A 250 5.15 19.08 1.61
N SER A 251 3.84 19.00 1.72
CA SER A 251 2.94 18.46 0.71
C SER A 251 1.97 19.56 0.32
N GLN A 252 2.10 20.11 -0.88
CA GLN A 252 1.32 21.25 -1.35
C GLN A 252 0.45 20.87 -2.55
N PRO A 253 -0.87 21.07 -2.51
CA PRO A 253 -1.73 20.85 -3.67
C PRO A 253 -1.42 21.86 -4.79
N VAL A 254 -1.36 21.35 -6.02
CA VAL A 254 -1.22 22.15 -7.24
C VAL A 254 -2.17 21.59 -8.30
N ASP A 255 -2.99 22.47 -8.88
CA ASP A 255 -3.86 22.12 -10.00
C ASP A 255 -3.23 22.59 -11.31
N VAL A 256 -3.05 21.66 -12.24
CA VAL A 256 -2.32 21.86 -13.48
C VAL A 256 -3.33 21.94 -14.63
N GLY A 257 -3.36 23.08 -15.32
CA GLY A 257 -4.17 23.29 -16.51
C GLY A 257 -3.41 23.04 -17.83
N ASN A 258 -3.91 23.61 -18.92
CA ASN A 258 -3.30 23.49 -20.26
C ASN A 258 -2.15 24.48 -20.54
N ASN A 259 -1.83 25.34 -19.57
CA ASN A 259 -0.77 26.33 -19.66
C ASN A 259 0.33 26.05 -18.64
N ASN A 260 1.55 26.51 -18.92
CA ASN A 260 2.65 26.43 -17.96
C ASN A 260 2.27 27.17 -16.67
N LEU A 261 2.68 26.61 -15.54
CA LEU A 261 2.62 27.28 -14.25
C LEU A 261 4.00 27.80 -13.92
N ASP A 262 4.14 29.11 -13.78
CA ASP A 262 5.38 29.76 -13.35
C ASP A 262 5.22 30.28 -11.91
N ASP A 263 6.34 30.61 -11.25
CA ASP A 263 6.40 31.20 -9.91
C ASP A 263 5.77 30.38 -8.76
N VAL A 264 5.67 29.06 -8.90
CA VAL A 264 5.22 28.18 -7.81
C VAL A 264 6.21 28.27 -6.66
N THR A 265 5.76 28.75 -5.50
CA THR A 265 6.58 28.79 -4.28
C THR A 265 6.23 27.60 -3.40
N VAL A 266 7.24 26.78 -3.11
CA VAL A 266 7.14 25.63 -2.20
C VAL A 266 7.88 25.99 -0.92
N LEU A 267 7.17 26.11 0.19
CA LEU A 267 7.78 26.46 1.48
C LEU A 267 7.99 25.19 2.31
N LEU A 268 9.26 24.85 2.54
CA LEU A 268 9.61 23.77 3.47
C LEU A 268 9.39 24.22 4.91
N SER A 269 8.70 23.39 5.68
CA SER A 269 8.51 23.58 7.12
C SER A 269 9.33 22.55 7.89
N ALA A 270 9.95 22.98 8.98
CA ALA A 270 10.63 22.07 9.90
C ALA A 270 9.60 21.12 10.52
N GLY A 271 9.93 19.82 10.58
CA GLY A 271 9.16 18.88 11.36
C GLY A 271 9.28 19.17 12.86
N VAL A 272 8.22 18.89 13.60
CA VAL A 272 8.19 19.04 15.06
C VAL A 272 8.71 17.79 15.75
N GLU A 273 9.24 17.97 16.95
CA GLU A 273 9.55 16.87 17.88
C GLU A 273 8.33 16.62 18.77
N LEU A 274 7.88 15.38 18.84
CA LEU A 274 6.80 14.97 19.74
C LEU A 274 7.33 13.98 20.76
N LYS A 275 7.22 14.34 22.03
CA LYS A 275 7.51 13.45 23.15
C LYS A 275 6.23 12.79 23.61
N GLY A 276 6.34 11.54 24.03
CA GLY A 276 5.19 10.83 24.56
C GLY A 276 5.56 9.74 25.54
N GLN A 277 4.51 9.19 26.14
CA GLN A 277 4.57 8.16 27.16
C GLN A 277 3.49 7.13 26.89
N VAL A 278 3.88 5.86 26.81
CA VAL A 278 2.95 4.73 26.83
C VAL A 278 2.77 4.27 28.27
N ARG A 279 1.53 4.02 28.67
CA ARG A 279 1.17 3.37 29.93
C ARG A 279 0.33 2.13 29.64
N SER A 280 0.56 1.11 30.45
CA SER A 280 -0.23 -0.12 30.42
C SER A 280 -1.20 -0.15 31.59
N GLU A 281 -2.39 -0.65 31.35
CA GLU A 281 -3.36 -0.98 32.38
C GLU A 281 -4.03 -2.34 32.10
N GLY A 282 -4.79 -2.83 33.09
CA GLY A 282 -5.45 -4.12 33.00
C GLY A 282 -4.48 -5.31 33.16
N PRO A 283 -4.98 -6.53 32.95
CA PRO A 283 -4.24 -7.76 33.16
C PRO A 283 -3.26 -8.06 32.02
N GLY A 284 -2.21 -8.81 32.35
CA GLY A 284 -1.22 -9.29 31.38
C GLY A 284 0.05 -8.44 31.36
N ASP A 285 1.16 -9.08 31.00
CA ASP A 285 2.46 -8.44 30.94
C ASP A 285 2.72 -7.86 29.54
N VAL A 286 3.25 -6.65 29.50
CA VAL A 286 3.71 -6.01 28.27
C VAL A 286 5.10 -5.42 28.49
N SER A 287 6.02 -5.76 27.58
CA SER A 287 7.33 -5.13 27.53
C SER A 287 7.19 -3.80 26.80
N LEU A 288 7.10 -2.71 27.57
CA LEU A 288 6.93 -1.38 26.99
C LEU A 288 8.08 -1.02 26.05
N GLY A 289 9.33 -1.44 26.29
CA GLY A 289 10.48 -1.14 25.43
C GLY A 289 10.49 -1.81 24.04
N ASN A 290 9.51 -2.66 23.73
CA ASN A 290 9.39 -3.32 22.43
C ASN A 290 8.27 -2.76 21.56
N LEU A 291 7.55 -1.74 22.02
CA LEU A 291 6.49 -1.11 21.25
C LEU A 291 7.08 -0.15 20.22
N ASN A 292 6.41 -0.02 19.08
CA ASN A 292 6.76 0.95 18.05
C ASN A 292 5.57 1.84 17.75
N ILE A 293 5.73 3.13 18.02
CA ILE A 293 4.75 4.18 17.74
C ILE A 293 4.94 4.66 16.31
N SER A 294 3.85 4.76 15.55
CA SER A 294 3.88 5.27 14.18
C SER A 294 2.71 6.20 13.93
N LEU A 295 2.98 7.26 13.18
CA LEU A 295 1.96 8.19 12.71
C LEU A 295 1.58 7.86 11.26
N GLU A 296 0.28 7.71 11.03
CA GLU A 296 -0.31 7.41 9.74
C GLU A 296 -1.20 8.57 9.31
N ALA A 297 -0.87 9.25 8.21
CA ALA A 297 -1.64 10.42 7.79
C ALA A 297 -3.06 10.03 7.39
N LYS A 298 -4.04 10.84 7.79
CA LYS A 298 -5.47 10.58 7.51
C LYS A 298 -5.78 10.74 6.03
N GLU A 299 -5.30 11.83 5.42
CA GLU A 299 -5.66 12.19 4.04
C GLU A 299 -4.63 11.71 3.02
N THR A 300 -3.35 11.68 3.40
CA THR A 300 -2.27 11.32 2.48
C THR A 300 -1.85 9.86 2.67
N ALA A 301 -1.43 9.21 1.58
CA ALA A 301 -0.80 7.89 1.63
C ALA A 301 0.60 7.91 2.31
N GLN A 302 0.96 9.03 2.95
CA GLN A 302 2.27 9.31 3.51
C GLN A 302 2.38 8.78 4.95
N ARG A 303 3.57 8.33 5.32
CA ARG A 303 3.91 8.16 6.75
C ARG A 303 4.32 9.52 7.30
N GLY A 304 3.79 9.90 8.47
CA GLY A 304 4.03 11.20 9.11
C GLY A 304 5.45 11.46 9.63
N GLY A 305 6.35 10.49 9.42
CA GLY A 305 7.71 10.50 9.93
C GLY A 305 8.24 9.07 10.05
N ARG A 306 9.46 8.92 10.60
CA ARG A 306 9.91 7.62 11.11
C ARG A 306 9.18 7.35 12.41
N GLY A 307 8.65 6.13 12.57
CA GLY A 307 8.11 5.70 13.86
C GLY A 307 9.19 5.69 14.95
N ALA A 308 8.77 5.67 16.20
CA ALA A 308 9.66 5.63 17.36
C ALA A 308 9.46 4.33 18.14
N ARG A 309 10.55 3.64 18.44
CA ARG A 309 10.54 2.59 19.46
C ARG A 309 10.50 3.25 20.83
N THR A 310 9.70 2.71 21.73
CA THR A 310 9.62 3.12 23.13
C THR A 310 10.80 2.60 23.94
N ASN A 311 11.15 3.33 25.00
CA ASN A 311 12.09 2.89 26.02
C ASN A 311 11.40 1.91 26.99
N ASP A 312 12.17 1.26 27.87
CA ASP A 312 11.65 0.29 28.84
C ASP A 312 10.62 0.90 29.82
N ASP A 313 10.74 2.21 30.09
CA ASP A 313 9.80 2.96 30.90
C ASP A 313 8.55 3.42 30.12
N GLY A 314 8.46 3.15 28.82
CA GLY A 314 7.37 3.54 27.92
C GLY A 314 7.51 4.95 27.32
N THR A 315 8.55 5.71 27.65
CA THR A 315 8.82 7.01 27.01
C THR A 315 9.23 6.82 25.55
N PHE A 316 8.93 7.80 24.70
CA PHE A 316 9.39 7.83 23.32
C PHE A 316 9.49 9.25 22.77
N GLU A 317 10.23 9.39 21.68
CA GLU A 317 10.41 10.64 20.96
C GLU A 317 10.26 10.39 19.46
N LEU A 318 9.26 11.05 18.85
CA LEU A 318 9.07 11.11 17.41
C LEU A 318 9.75 12.36 16.88
N LYS A 319 10.81 12.17 16.11
CA LYS A 319 11.57 13.25 15.47
C LYS A 319 11.05 13.53 14.06
N ASN A 320 11.15 14.78 13.64
CA ASN A 320 10.86 15.22 12.27
C ASN A 320 9.43 14.91 11.82
N VAL A 321 8.46 15.10 12.72
CA VAL A 321 7.04 14.89 12.41
C VAL A 321 6.54 16.05 11.56
N SER A 322 6.06 15.77 10.35
CA SER A 322 5.48 16.81 9.49
C SER A 322 4.17 17.33 10.06
N SER A 323 3.86 18.61 9.81
CA SER A 323 2.55 19.20 10.09
C SER A 323 1.47 18.52 9.24
N ASP A 324 0.59 17.73 9.86
CA ASP A 324 -0.55 17.04 9.21
C ASP A 324 -1.50 16.50 10.31
N HIS A 325 -2.58 15.83 9.90
CA HIS A 325 -3.48 15.08 10.77
C HIS A 325 -3.17 13.58 10.70
N TYR A 326 -2.95 12.95 11.86
CA TYR A 326 -2.52 11.55 11.94
C TYR A 326 -3.45 10.68 12.76
N TRP A 327 -3.54 9.41 12.36
CA TRP A 327 -3.83 8.32 13.29
C TRP A 327 -2.54 7.87 13.98
N VAL A 328 -2.62 7.70 15.30
CA VAL A 328 -1.53 7.16 16.11
C VAL A 328 -1.69 5.64 16.21
N ASN A 329 -0.70 4.91 15.72
CA ASN A 329 -0.68 3.45 15.75
C ASN A 329 0.41 2.94 16.69
N VAL A 330 0.08 1.91 17.48
CA VAL A 330 1.01 1.21 18.36
C VAL A 330 1.20 -0.22 17.84
N TYR A 331 2.42 -0.54 17.45
CA TYR A 331 2.80 -1.88 16.99
C TYR A 331 3.56 -2.63 18.10
N GLY A 332 3.53 -3.97 18.04
CA GLY A 332 4.21 -4.83 19.02
C GLY A 332 3.37 -5.13 20.28
N LEU A 333 2.08 -4.78 20.27
CA LEU A 333 1.15 -5.13 21.33
C LEU A 333 1.03 -6.66 21.50
N PRO A 334 1.01 -7.18 22.74
CA PRO A 334 0.66 -8.58 22.98
C PRO A 334 -0.77 -8.90 22.49
N PRO A 335 -1.11 -10.16 22.18
CA PRO A 335 -2.38 -10.51 21.53
C PRO A 335 -3.65 -10.03 22.26
N ALA A 336 -3.64 -9.98 23.59
CA ALA A 336 -4.80 -9.55 24.39
C ALA A 336 -4.92 -8.02 24.54
N PHE A 337 -3.91 -7.26 24.13
CA PHE A 337 -3.86 -5.82 24.32
C PHE A 337 -4.52 -5.07 23.17
N TYR A 338 -5.06 -3.89 23.48
CA TYR A 338 -5.55 -2.93 22.50
C TYR A 338 -5.12 -1.50 22.89
N LEU A 339 -5.15 -0.60 21.90
CA LEU A 339 -4.96 0.83 22.12
C LEU A 339 -6.24 1.42 22.72
N LYS A 340 -6.19 1.83 24.00
CA LYS A 340 -7.36 2.31 24.74
C LYS A 340 -7.56 3.81 24.63
N SER A 341 -6.49 4.58 24.68
CA SER A 341 -6.56 6.04 24.57
C SER A 341 -5.29 6.63 23.96
N VAL A 342 -5.47 7.77 23.31
CA VAL A 342 -4.40 8.64 22.83
C VAL A 342 -4.83 10.07 23.14
N ARG A 343 -4.03 10.78 23.93
CA ARG A 343 -4.32 12.15 24.36
C ARG A 343 -3.13 13.06 24.13
N MET A 344 -3.39 14.30 23.77
CA MET A 344 -2.39 15.36 23.74
C MET A 344 -2.93 16.56 24.51
N GLY A 345 -2.44 16.74 25.75
CA GLY A 345 -3.09 17.63 26.71
C GLY A 345 -4.53 17.18 26.98
N ASP A 346 -5.49 18.09 26.80
CA ASP A 346 -6.92 17.81 27.01
C ASP A 346 -7.63 17.23 25.78
N VAL A 347 -6.93 17.09 24.64
CA VAL A 347 -7.52 16.62 23.37
C VAL A 347 -7.48 15.10 23.30
N ASP A 348 -8.64 14.48 23.04
CA ASP A 348 -8.72 13.06 22.67
C ASP A 348 -8.35 12.87 21.19
N ALA A 349 -7.10 12.50 20.97
CA ALA A 349 -6.52 12.25 19.66
C ALA A 349 -6.78 10.82 19.15
N LEU A 350 -7.31 9.92 19.99
CA LEU A 350 -7.73 8.61 19.52
C LEU A 350 -8.94 8.78 18.61
N GLU A 351 -9.91 9.60 19.02
CA GLU A 351 -11.13 9.84 18.25
C GLU A 351 -10.95 10.83 17.09
N SER A 352 -10.43 12.02 17.41
CA SER A 352 -10.31 13.12 16.44
C SER A 352 -9.12 12.97 15.49
N GLY A 353 -8.09 12.22 15.90
CA GLY A 353 -6.77 12.20 15.29
C GLY A 353 -5.83 13.21 15.94
N LEU A 354 -4.53 13.02 15.72
CA LEU A 354 -3.47 13.89 16.22
C LEU A 354 -3.20 15.00 15.19
N ASP A 355 -3.41 16.26 15.56
CA ASP A 355 -3.00 17.43 14.76
C ASP A 355 -1.61 17.90 15.20
N THR A 356 -0.67 17.96 14.26
CA THR A 356 0.72 18.39 14.52
C THR A 356 1.04 19.76 13.92
N SER A 357 0.01 20.53 13.58
CA SER A 357 0.15 21.89 13.07
C SER A 357 0.85 22.82 14.08
N PRO A 358 1.60 23.83 13.62
CA PRO A 358 2.33 24.74 14.50
C PRO A 358 1.43 25.35 15.58
N GLY A 359 1.82 25.21 16.85
CA GLY A 359 1.03 25.66 18.01
C GLY A 359 0.39 24.54 18.83
N ALA A 360 0.36 23.31 18.30
CA ALA A 360 0.03 22.11 19.08
C ALA A 360 1.18 21.80 20.07
N ALA A 361 1.02 22.21 21.32
CA ALA A 361 1.96 21.92 22.40
C ALA A 361 1.38 20.85 23.34
N GLY A 362 2.18 19.85 23.69
CA GLY A 362 1.79 18.83 24.66
C GLY A 362 2.64 17.57 24.61
N THR A 363 2.53 16.76 25.65
CA THR A 363 3.07 15.40 25.67
C THR A 363 1.99 14.45 25.17
N LEU A 364 2.35 13.54 24.27
CA LEU A 364 1.44 12.51 23.77
C LEU A 364 1.33 11.38 24.82
N GLU A 365 0.17 11.27 25.45
CA GLU A 365 -0.14 10.22 26.41
C GLU A 365 -0.90 9.09 25.71
N ILE A 366 -0.35 7.88 25.77
CA ILE A 366 -0.94 6.69 25.15
C ILE A 366 -1.23 5.68 26.24
N THR A 367 -2.46 5.19 26.32
CA THR A 367 -2.82 4.07 27.18
C THR A 367 -3.14 2.84 26.36
N ILE A 368 -2.48 1.73 26.68
CA ILE A 368 -2.80 0.40 26.17
C ILE A 368 -3.41 -0.41 27.30
N SER A 369 -4.39 -1.25 26.99
CA SER A 369 -5.09 -2.06 27.99
C SER A 369 -5.09 -3.53 27.62
N GLY A 370 -4.78 -4.38 28.60
CA GLY A 370 -4.87 -5.83 28.47
C GLY A 370 -6.29 -6.39 28.60
N ASN A 371 -7.29 -5.53 28.85
CA ASN A 371 -8.71 -5.90 28.85
C ASN A 371 -9.32 -5.87 27.44
N GLY A 372 -8.59 -6.31 26.41
CA GLY A 372 -9.15 -6.40 25.08
C GLY A 372 -10.29 -7.41 25.01
N GLY A 373 -11.35 -7.07 24.28
CA GLY A 373 -12.43 -8.00 23.99
C GLY A 373 -11.95 -9.23 23.21
N GLN A 374 -12.70 -10.31 23.35
CA GLN A 374 -12.43 -11.59 22.69
C GLN A 374 -13.70 -12.07 21.98
N ILE A 375 -13.54 -12.61 20.79
CA ILE A 375 -14.61 -13.30 20.07
C ILE A 375 -14.09 -14.69 19.71
N GLU A 376 -14.85 -15.71 20.08
CA GLU A 376 -14.60 -17.09 19.66
C GLU A 376 -15.81 -17.65 18.91
N GLY A 377 -15.58 -18.61 18.02
CA GLY A 377 -16.69 -19.07 17.21
C GLY A 377 -16.33 -20.17 16.23
N SER A 378 -17.29 -20.47 15.37
CA SER A 378 -17.11 -21.42 14.28
C SER A 378 -17.64 -20.85 12.97
N ALA A 379 -17.02 -21.24 11.86
CA ALA A 379 -17.51 -20.96 10.52
C ALA A 379 -17.85 -22.25 9.78
N ALA A 380 -19.06 -22.28 9.20
CA ALA A 380 -19.58 -23.44 8.48
C ALA A 380 -20.19 -23.05 7.13
N ASP A 381 -20.26 -24.01 6.21
CA ASP A 381 -20.93 -23.85 4.94
C ASP A 381 -22.47 -23.89 5.07
N SER A 382 -23.18 -23.73 3.95
CA SER A 382 -24.65 -23.83 3.93
C SER A 382 -25.23 -25.17 4.39
N LYS A 383 -24.42 -26.23 4.47
CA LYS A 383 -24.79 -27.58 4.92
C LYS A 383 -24.32 -27.84 6.36
N GLN A 384 -23.96 -26.80 7.11
CA GLN A 384 -23.46 -26.88 8.49
C GLN A 384 -22.15 -27.70 8.61
N LYS A 385 -21.38 -27.82 7.52
CA LYS A 385 -20.06 -28.44 7.58
C LYS A 385 -19.01 -27.39 7.95
N PRO A 386 -18.14 -27.66 8.93
CA PRO A 386 -17.04 -26.75 9.25
C PRO A 386 -16.15 -26.49 8.04
N VAL A 387 -15.68 -25.25 7.89
CA VAL A 387 -14.81 -24.85 6.78
C VAL A 387 -13.44 -24.45 7.33
N PRO A 388 -12.42 -25.32 7.20
CA PRO A 388 -11.05 -24.98 7.56
C PRO A 388 -10.42 -23.92 6.64
N GLY A 389 -9.58 -23.06 7.22
CA GLY A 389 -8.85 -22.03 6.46
C GLY A 389 -9.71 -20.89 5.91
N ALA A 390 -10.99 -20.81 6.30
CA ALA A 390 -11.84 -19.66 6.01
C ALA A 390 -11.28 -18.42 6.72
N VAL A 391 -11.23 -17.30 6.01
CA VAL A 391 -10.76 -16.03 6.57
C VAL A 391 -11.91 -15.39 7.34
N VAL A 392 -11.73 -15.17 8.64
CA VAL A 392 -12.69 -14.42 9.45
C VAL A 392 -12.18 -13.00 9.60
N SER A 393 -12.99 -12.02 9.20
CA SER A 393 -12.66 -10.59 9.32
C SER A 393 -13.62 -9.88 10.26
N LEU A 394 -13.07 -9.24 11.28
CA LEU A 394 -13.77 -8.29 12.14
C LEU A 394 -13.60 -6.89 11.55
N VAL A 395 -14.71 -6.30 11.12
CA VAL A 395 -14.77 -5.02 10.44
C VAL A 395 -15.43 -4.00 11.37
N PRO A 396 -14.79 -2.87 11.70
CA PRO A 396 -15.43 -1.83 12.51
C PRO A 396 -16.61 -1.21 11.77
N ASP A 397 -17.53 -0.61 12.53
CA ASP A 397 -18.63 0.14 11.93
C ASP A 397 -18.14 1.30 11.06
N VAL A 398 -18.98 1.74 10.12
CA VAL A 398 -18.62 2.63 9.00
C VAL A 398 -17.78 3.86 9.40
N PRO A 399 -18.10 4.62 10.48
CA PRO A 399 -17.32 5.81 10.85
C PRO A 399 -15.87 5.51 11.25
N LEU A 400 -15.56 4.27 11.62
CA LEU A 400 -14.26 3.85 12.14
C LEU A 400 -13.43 3.06 11.10
N ARG A 401 -13.95 2.84 9.89
CA ARG A 401 -13.26 2.06 8.83
C ARG A 401 -12.00 2.72 8.28
N GLU A 402 -11.79 4.01 8.55
CA GLU A 402 -10.52 4.69 8.23
C GLU A 402 -9.38 4.25 9.17
N ARG A 403 -9.69 3.69 10.34
CA ARG A 403 -8.70 3.19 11.30
C ARG A 403 -8.39 1.72 11.03
N LEU A 404 -7.44 1.49 10.13
CA LEU A 404 -7.10 0.16 9.66
C LEU A 404 -6.63 -0.81 10.77
N MET A 405 -6.09 -0.30 11.87
CA MET A 405 -5.70 -1.11 13.04
C MET A 405 -6.89 -1.71 13.81
N LEU A 406 -8.11 -1.19 13.62
CA LEU A 406 -9.33 -1.78 14.22
C LEU A 406 -9.82 -3.02 13.47
N PHE A 407 -9.40 -3.20 12.21
CA PHE A 407 -9.68 -4.43 11.49
C PHE A 407 -8.82 -5.55 12.06
N LYS A 408 -9.46 -6.69 12.35
CA LYS A 408 -8.75 -7.90 12.74
C LYS A 408 -9.13 -9.04 11.82
N THR A 409 -8.19 -9.94 11.59
CA THR A 409 -8.44 -11.15 10.83
C THR A 409 -7.80 -12.35 11.50
N THR A 410 -8.39 -13.51 11.24
CA THR A 410 -7.85 -14.81 11.59
C THR A 410 -8.31 -15.83 10.55
N ALA A 411 -7.72 -17.02 10.58
CA ALA A 411 -8.17 -18.14 9.77
C ALA A 411 -8.79 -19.21 10.68
N THR A 412 -9.81 -19.90 10.19
CA THR A 412 -10.40 -21.03 10.92
C THR A 412 -9.47 -22.24 10.94
N ASP A 413 -9.47 -22.98 12.06
CA ASP A 413 -8.73 -24.22 12.20
C ASP A 413 -9.41 -25.41 11.48
N THR A 414 -8.88 -26.63 11.65
CA THR A 414 -9.39 -27.86 11.03
C THR A 414 -10.82 -28.23 11.46
N THR A 415 -11.31 -27.66 12.56
CA THR A 415 -12.68 -27.84 13.06
C THR A 415 -13.59 -26.67 12.69
N GLY A 416 -13.10 -25.73 11.88
CA GLY A 416 -13.81 -24.51 11.52
C GLY A 416 -13.85 -23.47 12.65
N HIS A 417 -13.15 -23.69 13.76
CA HIS A 417 -13.14 -22.80 14.91
C HIS A 417 -12.19 -21.62 14.68
N PHE A 418 -12.52 -20.46 15.24
CA PHE A 418 -11.68 -19.26 15.21
C PHE A 418 -11.71 -18.54 16.55
N SER A 419 -10.64 -17.78 16.83
CA SER A 419 -10.55 -16.88 17.98
C SER A 419 -9.87 -15.58 17.55
N ILE A 420 -10.43 -14.45 17.99
CA ILE A 420 -9.89 -13.10 17.81
C ILE A 420 -9.82 -12.45 19.19
N SER A 421 -8.65 -11.92 19.56
CA SER A 421 -8.41 -11.29 20.85
C SER A 421 -7.80 -9.89 20.71
N GLY A 422 -7.74 -9.15 21.83
CA GLY A 422 -7.21 -7.79 21.86
C GLY A 422 -8.08 -6.81 21.08
N ILE A 423 -9.40 -7.02 21.09
CA ILE A 423 -10.36 -6.20 20.34
C ILE A 423 -10.66 -4.94 21.15
N ALA A 424 -10.52 -3.77 20.52
CA ALA A 424 -10.90 -2.51 21.14
C ALA A 424 -12.43 -2.45 21.30
N PRO A 425 -12.97 -1.93 22.42
CA PRO A 425 -14.41 -1.76 22.58
C PRO A 425 -15.04 -0.96 21.43
N GLY A 426 -16.23 -1.36 21.00
CA GLY A 426 -16.94 -0.72 19.88
C GLY A 426 -17.92 -1.64 19.16
N GLU A 427 -18.50 -1.10 18.09
CA GLU A 427 -19.44 -1.82 17.22
C GLU A 427 -18.72 -2.36 15.99
N TYR A 428 -18.98 -3.63 15.67
CA TYR A 428 -18.32 -4.34 14.58
C TYR A 428 -19.30 -5.23 13.80
N LYS A 429 -18.90 -5.62 12.60
CA LYS A 429 -19.46 -6.74 11.85
C LYS A 429 -18.42 -7.81 11.62
N LEU A 430 -18.81 -9.06 11.83
CA LEU A 430 -17.98 -10.24 11.63
C LEU A 430 -18.40 -10.96 10.35
N PHE A 431 -17.44 -11.25 9.49
CA PHE A 431 -17.64 -11.98 8.23
C PHE A 431 -16.72 -13.19 8.19
N ALA A 432 -17.18 -14.28 7.57
CA ALA A 432 -16.35 -15.43 7.25
C ALA A 432 -16.32 -15.63 5.73
N TRP A 433 -15.14 -15.64 5.14
CA TRP A 433 -14.92 -15.78 3.70
C TRP A 433 -14.28 -17.12 3.41
N GLN A 434 -14.78 -17.86 2.41
CA GLN A 434 -14.11 -19.09 2.00
C GLN A 434 -12.74 -18.77 1.41
N GLN A 435 -12.70 -17.74 0.56
CA GLN A 435 -11.50 -17.14 0.01
C GLN A 435 -11.78 -15.66 -0.20
N VAL A 436 -10.81 -14.82 0.14
CA VAL A 436 -10.87 -13.37 -0.05
C VAL A 436 -9.45 -12.85 -0.26
N GLU A 437 -9.30 -11.85 -1.12
CA GLU A 437 -8.02 -11.18 -1.28
C GLU A 437 -7.67 -10.40 0.00
N ASP A 438 -6.40 -10.46 0.40
CA ASP A 438 -5.92 -9.73 1.57
C ASP A 438 -6.21 -8.23 1.43
N GLY A 439 -6.76 -7.63 2.50
CA GLY A 439 -7.22 -6.24 2.51
C GLY A 439 -8.54 -5.94 1.81
N ALA A 440 -9.15 -6.87 1.06
CA ALA A 440 -10.42 -6.59 0.34
C ALA A 440 -11.56 -6.20 1.28
N TYR A 441 -11.66 -6.88 2.42
CA TYR A 441 -12.61 -6.57 3.50
C TYR A 441 -12.39 -5.21 4.17
N GLN A 442 -11.32 -4.48 3.84
CA GLN A 442 -11.12 -3.09 4.29
C GLN A 442 -11.71 -2.07 3.31
N ASP A 443 -12.06 -2.48 2.09
CA ASP A 443 -12.64 -1.60 1.07
C ASP A 443 -14.17 -1.55 1.21
N PRO A 444 -14.75 -0.37 1.49
CA PRO A 444 -16.20 -0.22 1.62
C PRO A 444 -16.97 -0.65 0.37
N GLU A 445 -16.44 -0.42 -0.83
CA GLU A 445 -17.12 -0.80 -2.08
C GLU A 445 -17.09 -2.31 -2.30
N PHE A 446 -16.04 -3.00 -1.85
CA PHE A 446 -16.00 -4.46 -1.83
C PHE A 446 -17.02 -5.04 -0.85
N LEU A 447 -17.15 -4.45 0.34
CA LEU A 447 -18.06 -4.95 1.39
C LEU A 447 -19.55 -4.70 1.09
N LYS A 448 -19.88 -3.64 0.35
CA LYS A 448 -21.25 -3.20 0.04
C LYS A 448 -22.23 -4.33 -0.33
N PRO A 449 -21.93 -5.27 -1.25
CA PRO A 449 -22.83 -6.39 -1.56
C PRO A 449 -22.94 -7.46 -0.45
N TYR A 450 -22.01 -7.48 0.50
CA TYR A 450 -21.92 -8.46 1.58
C TYR A 450 -22.41 -7.93 2.93
N GLU A 451 -22.70 -6.62 3.08
CA GLU A 451 -23.04 -5.97 4.35
C GLU A 451 -24.15 -6.67 5.16
N ASN A 452 -25.11 -7.32 4.50
CA ASN A 452 -26.22 -8.05 5.12
C ASN A 452 -25.86 -9.49 5.52
N GLN A 453 -24.69 -9.99 5.11
CA GLN A 453 -24.18 -11.31 5.46
C GLN A 453 -23.24 -11.27 6.67
N GLY A 454 -22.83 -10.07 7.10
CA GLY A 454 -22.03 -9.88 8.31
C GLY A 454 -22.89 -9.98 9.57
N GLN A 455 -22.38 -10.65 10.60
CA GLN A 455 -23.01 -10.70 11.91
C GLN A 455 -22.58 -9.48 12.72
N ALA A 456 -23.53 -8.65 13.15
CA ALA A 456 -23.25 -7.53 14.05
C ALA A 456 -22.82 -8.06 15.44
N VAL A 457 -21.81 -7.43 16.02
CA VAL A 457 -21.30 -7.74 17.35
C VAL A 457 -20.85 -6.47 18.06
N THR A 458 -21.28 -6.32 19.31
CA THR A 458 -20.88 -5.23 20.20
C THR A 458 -19.81 -5.76 21.14
N ILE A 459 -18.64 -5.13 21.12
CA ILE A 459 -17.52 -5.51 21.98
C ILE A 459 -17.40 -4.52 23.13
N ARG A 460 -17.47 -5.04 24.36
CA ARG A 460 -17.19 -4.28 25.59
C ARG A 460 -15.80 -4.59 26.11
N GLU A 461 -15.26 -3.72 26.94
CA GLU A 461 -13.96 -3.95 27.59
C GLU A 461 -13.97 -5.28 28.37
N GLY A 462 -12.97 -6.13 28.10
CA GLY A 462 -12.83 -7.46 28.69
C GLY A 462 -13.90 -8.49 28.33
N SER A 463 -14.83 -8.15 27.42
CA SER A 463 -15.92 -9.05 27.03
C SER A 463 -15.42 -10.30 26.30
N ARG A 464 -16.19 -11.38 26.42
CA ARG A 464 -16.02 -12.62 25.67
C ARG A 464 -17.31 -12.91 24.94
N GLU A 465 -17.29 -12.69 23.64
CA GLU A 465 -18.43 -12.92 22.77
C GLU A 465 -18.25 -14.22 21.99
N THR A 466 -19.38 -14.78 21.52
CA THR A 466 -19.37 -15.96 20.67
C THR A 466 -20.14 -15.73 19.37
N ALA A 467 -19.68 -16.35 18.29
CA ALA A 467 -20.34 -16.22 16.98
C ALA A 467 -20.34 -17.53 16.18
N GLN A 468 -21.40 -17.72 15.39
CA GLN A 468 -21.50 -18.82 14.42
C GLN A 468 -21.72 -18.21 13.04
N LEU A 469 -20.70 -18.34 12.19
CA LEU A 469 -20.66 -17.66 10.90
C LEU A 469 -21.00 -18.62 9.79
N LYS A 470 -21.83 -18.16 8.86
CA LYS A 470 -22.00 -18.81 7.56
C LYS A 470 -20.90 -18.30 6.63
N VAL A 471 -20.14 -19.21 6.04
CA VAL A 471 -19.08 -18.87 5.11
C VAL A 471 -19.65 -18.28 3.82
N ILE A 472 -19.11 -17.13 3.45
CA ILE A 472 -19.43 -16.36 2.25
C ILE A 472 -18.55 -16.85 1.10
N LEU A 473 -19.21 -17.19 0.00
CA LEU A 473 -18.56 -17.41 -1.28
C LEU A 473 -18.47 -16.05 -1.98
N VAL A 474 -17.26 -15.52 -2.13
CA VAL A 474 -17.04 -14.39 -3.02
C VAL A 474 -17.23 -14.95 -4.43
N ALA A 475 -18.28 -14.53 -5.12
CA ALA A 475 -18.46 -14.91 -6.51
C ALA A 475 -17.25 -14.39 -7.31
N ASP A 476 -16.67 -15.22 -8.17
CA ASP A 476 -15.69 -14.79 -9.18
C ASP A 476 -16.39 -13.82 -10.16
N ALA A 477 -16.65 -12.58 -9.75
CA ALA A 477 -17.46 -11.63 -10.51
C ALA A 477 -16.67 -10.34 -10.77
N PRO A 478 -16.45 -9.96 -12.05
CA PRO A 478 -15.88 -8.67 -12.39
C PRO A 478 -16.86 -7.56 -11.95
N PRO A 479 -16.37 -6.36 -11.56
CA PRO A 479 -17.27 -5.24 -11.41
C PRO A 479 -17.96 -5.01 -12.76
N LYS A 480 -19.29 -5.08 -12.78
CA LYS A 480 -20.07 -4.54 -13.88
C LYS A 480 -19.67 -3.07 -14.02
N SER A 481 -19.11 -2.70 -15.17
CA SER A 481 -19.07 -1.31 -15.57
C SER A 481 -20.51 -0.80 -15.56
N ALA A 482 -20.83 0.09 -14.63
CA ALA A 482 -22.05 0.86 -14.70
C ALA A 482 -21.87 1.86 -15.84
N GLY A 483 -22.24 1.45 -17.05
CA GLY A 483 -22.46 2.36 -18.15
C GLY A 483 -23.81 3.06 -17.94
N ASN A 484 -23.76 4.39 -17.95
CA ASN A 484 -24.76 5.21 -18.62
C ASN A 484 -24.03 6.34 -19.33
#